data_AF-C9RBE1-F1
#
_entry.id   AF-C9RBE1-F1
#
_cell.length_a   1.000
_cell.length_b   1.000
_cell.length_c   1.000
_cell.angle_alpha   90.00
_cell.angle_beta   90.00
_cell.angle_gamma   90.00
#
_symmetry.space_group_name_H-M   'P 1'
#
loop_
_entity.id
_entity.type
_entity.pdbx_description
1 polymer ?
#
loop_
_entity_poly.entity_id
_entity_poly.type
_entity_poly.pdbx_seq_one_letter_code
_entity_poly.pdbx_strand_id
1 'polypeptide(L)'
;MDGQVLRYIARRIAEQAVSDALKGDQDALLFLAFACDQDGYERYVFEVAGIDPQRVWDWVVGKLSTTCPEEKPETKLQALRLSYGLSLKELSRRVGVSATFLGQLERGKKRASPATRELLAQHFNVPEHELFDPEGYARKGGNE
;
A
#
# COMPACT_ATOMS: atom_id res chain seq x y z
N MET A 1 -37.66 1.26 -13.55
CA MET A 1 -37.18 0.14 -12.72
C MET A 1 -37.63 0.43 -11.29
N ASP A 2 -38.31 -0.50 -10.62
CA ASP A 2 -38.80 -0.30 -9.25
C ASP A 2 -37.61 -0.07 -8.30
N GLY A 3 -37.72 0.91 -7.40
CA GLY A 3 -36.71 1.19 -6.39
C GLY A 3 -36.39 -0.02 -5.51
N GLN A 4 -37.33 -0.94 -5.29
CA GLN A 4 -37.06 -2.19 -4.57
C GLN A 4 -36.14 -3.14 -5.35
N VAL A 5 -36.34 -3.25 -6.66
CA VAL A 5 -35.51 -4.09 -7.54
C VAL A 5 -34.09 -3.55 -7.60
N LEU A 6 -33.94 -2.22 -7.68
CA LEU A 6 -32.65 -1.57 -7.66
C LEU A 6 -31.88 -1.82 -6.35
N ARG A 7 -32.57 -1.70 -5.20
CA ARG A 7 -32.00 -2.02 -3.86
C ARG A 7 -31.50 -3.46 -3.76
N TYR A 8 -32.31 -4.39 -4.27
CA TYR A 8 -31.95 -5.80 -4.26
C TYR A 8 -30.67 -6.07 -5.08
N ILE A 9 -30.59 -5.51 -6.29
CA ILE A 9 -29.43 -5.70 -7.18
C ILE A 9 -28.17 -5.10 -6.56
N ALA A 10 -28.24 -3.86 -6.07
CA ALA A 10 -27.10 -3.17 -5.46
C ALA A 10 -26.55 -3.95 -4.25
N ARG A 11 -27.43 -4.46 -3.39
CA ARG A 11 -27.05 -5.29 -2.24
C ARG A 11 -26.33 -6.57 -2.66
N ARG A 12 -26.81 -7.26 -3.69
CA ARG A 12 -26.19 -8.50 -4.19
C ARG A 12 -24.79 -8.26 -4.77
N ILE A 13 -24.59 -7.14 -5.45
CA ILE A 13 -23.27 -6.74 -5.96
C ILE A 13 -22.30 -6.51 -4.79
N ALA A 14 -22.72 -5.76 -3.77
CA ALA A 14 -21.90 -5.51 -2.59
C ALA A 14 -21.57 -6.81 -1.82
N GLU A 15 -22.56 -7.68 -1.59
CA GLU A 15 -22.37 -8.98 -0.92
C GLU A 15 -21.38 -9.88 -1.70
N GLN A 16 -21.48 -9.89 -3.03
CA GLN A 16 -20.59 -10.68 -3.89
C GLN A 16 -19.16 -10.12 -3.86
N ALA A 17 -18.98 -8.81 -3.98
CA ALA A 17 -17.67 -8.17 -3.91
C ALA A 17 -16.98 -8.44 -2.55
N VAL A 18 -17.71 -8.37 -1.44
CA VAL A 18 -17.17 -8.73 -0.11
C VAL A 18 -16.78 -10.21 -0.05
N SER A 19 -17.61 -11.10 -0.59
CA SER A 19 -17.32 -12.54 -0.64
C SER A 19 -16.07 -12.86 -1.44
N ASP A 20 -15.87 -12.22 -2.58
CA ASP A 20 -14.71 -12.45 -3.44
C ASP A 20 -13.44 -11.81 -2.88
N ALA A 21 -13.55 -10.61 -2.29
CA ALA A 21 -12.48 -9.99 -1.52
C ALA A 21 -12.03 -10.88 -0.35
N LEU A 22 -12.96 -11.54 0.35
CA LEU A 22 -12.64 -12.51 1.42
C LEU A 22 -11.89 -13.75 0.91
N LYS A 23 -12.07 -14.12 -0.36
CA LYS A 23 -11.33 -15.22 -1.01
C LYS A 23 -9.97 -14.78 -1.56
N GLY A 24 -9.62 -13.49 -1.44
CA GLY A 24 -8.35 -12.93 -1.87
C GLY A 24 -8.38 -12.28 -3.26
N ASP A 25 -9.56 -12.00 -3.82
CA ASP A 25 -9.69 -11.26 -5.07
C ASP A 25 -9.31 -9.78 -4.89
N GLN A 26 -8.24 -9.35 -5.57
CA GLN A 26 -7.73 -7.97 -5.48
C GLN A 26 -8.61 -6.97 -6.23
N ASP A 27 -9.27 -7.37 -7.32
CA ASP A 27 -10.14 -6.49 -8.10
C ASP A 27 -11.42 -6.21 -7.30
N ALA A 28 -11.91 -7.20 -6.56
CA ALA A 28 -13.03 -7.03 -5.64
C ALA A 28 -12.69 -6.09 -4.45
N LEU A 29 -11.48 -6.20 -3.89
CA LEU A 29 -10.99 -5.28 -2.85
C LEU A 29 -10.89 -3.85 -3.38
N LEU A 30 -10.39 -3.68 -4.61
CA LEU A 30 -10.24 -2.37 -5.25
C LEU A 30 -11.60 -1.75 -5.58
N PHE A 31 -12.55 -2.55 -6.07
CA PHE A 31 -13.94 -2.13 -6.28
C PHE A 31 -14.58 -1.61 -4.98
N LEU A 32 -14.41 -2.32 -3.87
CA LEU A 32 -14.92 -1.89 -2.56
C LEU A 32 -14.25 -0.61 -2.06
N ALA A 33 -12.95 -0.43 -2.31
CA ALA A 33 -12.22 0.77 -1.93
C ALA A 33 -12.71 2.00 -2.71
N PHE A 34 -12.84 1.90 -4.04
CA PHE A 34 -13.31 2.99 -4.89
C PHE A 34 -14.75 3.38 -4.59
N ALA A 35 -15.63 2.39 -4.40
CA ALA A 35 -17.03 2.66 -4.08
C ALA A 35 -17.24 3.30 -2.69
N CYS A 36 -16.22 3.34 -1.84
CA CYS A 36 -16.22 3.99 -0.52
C CYS A 36 -15.47 5.33 -0.47
N ASP A 37 -14.77 5.73 -1.53
CA ASP A 37 -13.99 6.97 -1.55
C ASP A 37 -14.90 8.22 -1.54
N GLN A 38 -14.54 9.23 -0.75
CA GLN A 38 -15.47 10.27 -0.29
C GLN A 38 -15.77 11.38 -1.33
N ASP A 39 -15.10 11.38 -2.49
CA ASP A 39 -15.15 12.49 -3.45
C ASP A 39 -15.69 12.16 -4.86
N GLY A 40 -16.52 11.11 -5.01
CA GLY A 40 -17.02 10.72 -6.35
C GLY A 40 -18.32 9.92 -6.43
N TYR A 41 -18.76 9.71 -7.68
CA TYR A 41 -20.07 9.23 -8.16
C TYR A 41 -20.49 7.79 -7.72
N GLU A 42 -19.78 7.15 -6.79
CA GLU A 42 -19.87 5.71 -6.52
C GLU A 42 -20.53 5.34 -5.18
N ARG A 43 -20.91 6.35 -4.37
CA ARG A 43 -21.68 6.21 -3.12
C ARG A 43 -23.06 5.53 -3.31
N TYR A 44 -23.58 5.57 -4.54
CA TYR A 44 -24.93 5.12 -4.89
C TYR A 44 -25.19 3.64 -4.58
N VAL A 45 -24.20 2.75 -4.75
CA VAL A 45 -24.40 1.30 -4.57
C VAL A 45 -24.64 0.96 -3.10
N PHE A 46 -23.88 1.55 -2.18
CA PHE A 46 -23.99 1.26 -0.75
C PHE A 46 -25.19 1.97 -0.11
N GLU A 47 -25.46 3.22 -0.50
CA GLU A 47 -26.65 3.95 -0.03
C GLU A 47 -27.95 3.25 -0.43
N VAL A 48 -28.03 2.79 -1.69
CA VAL A 48 -29.19 2.03 -2.18
C VAL A 48 -29.26 0.64 -1.51
N ALA A 49 -28.13 0.01 -1.20
CA ALA A 49 -28.11 -1.26 -0.47
C ALA A 49 -28.46 -1.13 1.04
N GLY A 50 -28.53 0.09 1.59
CA GLY A 50 -28.69 0.33 3.03
C GLY A 50 -27.48 -0.10 3.84
N ILE A 51 -26.31 -0.12 3.21
CA ILE A 51 -25.02 -0.48 3.82
C ILE A 51 -24.30 0.83 4.14
N ASP A 52 -23.84 0.98 5.38
CA ASP A 52 -23.02 2.13 5.76
C ASP A 52 -21.65 2.04 5.06
N PRO A 53 -21.33 2.97 4.13
CA PRO A 53 -20.07 2.95 3.40
C PRO A 53 -18.86 3.06 4.33
N GLN A 54 -19.00 3.74 5.48
CA GLN A 54 -17.90 3.91 6.42
C GLN A 54 -17.49 2.58 7.05
N ARG A 55 -18.46 1.70 7.37
CA ARG A 55 -18.14 0.37 7.93
C ARG A 55 -17.43 -0.53 6.93
N VAL A 56 -17.76 -0.40 5.64
CA VAL A 56 -17.08 -1.12 4.56
C VAL A 56 -15.65 -0.59 4.41
N TRP A 57 -15.49 0.74 4.42
CA TRP A 57 -14.18 1.38 4.40
C TRP A 57 -13.29 0.93 5.57
N ASP A 58 -13.81 0.94 6.80
CA ASP A 58 -13.06 0.50 7.98
C ASP A 58 -12.61 -0.97 7.86
N TRP A 59 -13.45 -1.84 7.28
CA TRP A 59 -13.09 -3.23 6.99
C TRP A 59 -12.05 -3.36 5.88
N VAL A 60 -12.20 -2.62 4.79
CA VAL A 60 -11.23 -2.60 3.67
C VAL A 60 -9.87 -2.09 4.17
N VAL A 61 -9.85 -0.97 4.90
CA VAL A 61 -8.64 -0.44 5.54
C VAL A 61 -8.06 -1.45 6.52
N GLY A 62 -8.88 -2.15 7.32
CA GLY A 62 -8.42 -3.22 8.21
C GLY A 62 -7.82 -4.42 7.47
N LYS A 63 -8.26 -4.73 6.24
CA LYS A 63 -7.68 -5.79 5.40
C LYS A 63 -6.41 -5.31 4.69
N LEU A 64 -6.39 -4.09 4.17
CA LEU A 64 -5.22 -3.48 3.57
C LEU A 64 -4.14 -3.16 4.62
N SER A 65 -4.52 -2.84 5.86
CA SER A 65 -3.58 -2.60 6.97
C SER A 65 -2.85 -3.86 7.39
N THR A 66 -3.43 -5.06 7.24
CA THR A 66 -2.65 -6.32 7.41
C THR A 66 -1.54 -6.50 6.36
N THR A 67 -1.52 -5.67 5.31
CA THR A 67 -0.44 -5.61 4.32
C THR A 67 0.46 -4.38 4.44
N CYS A 68 0.12 -3.40 5.30
CA CYS A 68 0.92 -2.21 5.57
C CYS A 68 1.55 -2.29 6.97
N PRO A 69 2.88 -2.21 7.12
CA PRO A 69 3.49 -2.26 8.44
C PRO A 69 3.11 -1.01 9.26
N GLU A 70 2.46 -1.21 10.42
CA GLU A 70 2.12 -0.18 11.41
C GLU A 70 3.36 0.40 12.15
N GLU A 71 4.55 -0.14 11.88
CA GLU A 71 5.77 0.27 12.56
C GLU A 71 6.41 1.49 11.88
N LYS A 72 6.72 2.52 12.69
CA LYS A 72 7.47 3.70 12.25
C LYS A 72 8.72 3.27 11.46
N PRO A 73 8.95 3.79 10.24
CA PRO A 73 10.08 3.36 9.43
C PRO A 73 11.41 3.69 10.15
N GLU A 74 12.26 2.68 10.27
CA GLU A 74 13.60 2.78 10.89
C GLU A 74 14.51 3.69 10.05
N THR A 75 14.34 3.69 8.73
CA THR A 75 15.17 4.43 7.78
C THR A 75 14.36 5.20 6.75
N LYS A 76 14.96 6.25 6.17
CA LYS A 76 14.38 7.01 5.04
C LYS A 76 14.12 6.12 3.82
N LEU A 77 15.02 5.17 3.55
CA LEU A 77 14.83 4.18 2.49
C LEU A 77 13.57 3.32 2.72
N GLN A 78 13.37 2.84 3.95
CA GLN A 78 12.16 2.09 4.32
C GLN A 78 10.92 2.97 4.19
N ALA A 79 10.96 4.20 4.69
CA ALA A 79 9.84 5.14 4.59
C ALA A 79 9.42 5.37 3.13
N LEU A 80 10.39 5.60 2.25
CA LEU A 80 10.17 5.85 0.84
C LEU A 80 9.66 4.60 0.12
N ARG A 81 10.21 3.41 0.42
CA ARG A 81 9.68 2.17 -0.13
C ARG A 81 8.20 1.97 0.24
N LEU A 82 7.85 2.26 1.50
CA LEU A 82 6.48 2.11 2.01
C LEU A 82 5.52 3.16 1.43
N SER A 83 5.96 4.40 1.24
CA SER A 83 5.12 5.45 0.63
C SER A 83 4.77 5.13 -0.84
N TYR A 84 5.62 4.35 -1.53
CA TYR A 84 5.35 3.83 -2.87
C TYR A 84 4.55 2.50 -2.85
N GLY A 85 4.12 2.01 -1.69
CA GLY A 85 3.37 0.75 -1.56
C GLY A 85 4.17 -0.50 -1.93
N LEU A 86 5.50 -0.43 -1.92
CA LEU A 86 6.36 -1.53 -2.39
C LEU A 86 6.71 -2.49 -1.26
N SER A 87 6.56 -3.79 -1.52
CA SER A 87 7.19 -4.82 -0.69
C SER A 87 8.70 -4.88 -0.96
N LEU A 88 9.48 -5.45 -0.03
CA LEU A 88 10.91 -5.73 -0.25
C LEU A 88 11.16 -6.60 -1.48
N LYS A 89 10.27 -7.56 -1.76
CA LYS A 89 10.36 -8.42 -2.95
C LYS A 89 10.09 -7.65 -4.24
N GLU A 90 9.15 -6.71 -4.19
CA GLU A 90 8.82 -5.88 -5.35
C GLU A 90 9.96 -4.90 -5.67
N LEU A 91 10.48 -4.19 -4.65
CA LEU A 91 11.65 -3.34 -4.82
C LEU A 91 12.83 -4.17 -5.36
N SER A 92 13.07 -5.35 -4.79
CA SER A 92 14.12 -6.28 -5.23
C SER A 92 14.06 -6.59 -6.73
N ARG A 93 12.86 -6.87 -7.26
CA ARG A 93 12.66 -7.13 -8.70
C ARG A 93 12.94 -5.91 -9.57
N ARG A 94 12.53 -4.72 -9.12
CA ARG A 94 12.69 -3.47 -9.88
C ARG A 94 14.15 -3.02 -9.97
N VAL A 95 14.90 -3.22 -8.89
CA VAL A 95 16.25 -2.69 -8.73
C VAL A 95 17.35 -3.73 -8.94
N GLY A 96 17.00 -5.01 -9.04
CA GLY A 96 17.95 -6.10 -9.23
C GLY A 96 18.81 -6.41 -7.99
N VAL A 97 18.37 -6.00 -6.80
CA VAL A 97 19.07 -6.22 -5.52
C VAL A 97 18.29 -7.21 -4.66
N SER A 98 18.94 -8.13 -3.95
CA SER A 98 18.21 -9.14 -3.18
C SER A 98 17.36 -8.53 -2.05
N ALA A 99 16.13 -9.03 -1.89
CA ALA A 99 15.20 -8.59 -0.84
C ALA A 99 15.78 -8.73 0.57
N THR A 100 16.57 -9.78 0.83
CA THR A 100 17.28 -9.99 2.10
C THR A 100 18.30 -8.89 2.36
N PHE A 101 19.06 -8.48 1.35
CA PHE A 101 20.03 -7.39 1.47
C PHE A 101 19.33 -6.04 1.69
N LEU A 102 18.27 -5.74 0.93
CA LEU A 102 17.45 -4.54 1.13
C LEU A 102 16.91 -4.47 2.57
N GLY A 103 16.38 -5.57 3.10
CA GLY A 103 15.93 -5.62 4.49
C GLY A 103 17.06 -5.51 5.53
N GLN A 104 18.32 -5.82 5.18
CA GLN A 104 19.47 -5.54 6.06
C GLN A 104 19.88 -4.06 5.98
N LEU A 105 19.79 -3.43 4.81
CA LEU A 105 20.03 -2.00 4.61
C LEU A 105 19.03 -1.17 5.41
N GLU A 106 17.74 -1.48 5.28
CA GLU A 106 16.65 -0.72 5.93
C GLU A 106 16.69 -0.79 7.47
N ARG A 107 17.36 -1.80 8.04
CA ARG A 107 17.59 -1.94 9.48
C ARG A 107 18.97 -1.44 9.94
N GLY A 108 19.73 -0.80 9.04
CA GLY A 108 21.09 -0.32 9.31
C GLY A 108 22.12 -1.42 9.60
N LYS A 109 21.82 -2.70 9.28
CA LYS A 109 22.71 -3.84 9.57
C LYS A 109 23.84 -4.00 8.55
N LYS A 110 23.68 -3.43 7.35
CA LYS A 110 24.69 -3.43 6.30
C LYS A 110 24.78 -2.06 5.64
N ARG A 111 25.99 -1.77 5.14
CA ARG A 111 26.26 -0.67 4.21
C ARG A 111 25.98 -1.09 2.78
N ALA A 112 25.49 -0.15 1.98
CA ALA A 112 25.34 -0.32 0.53
C ALA A 112 26.66 0.03 -0.19
N SER A 113 26.93 -0.65 -1.31
CA SER A 113 28.04 -0.25 -2.19
C SER A 113 27.69 1.04 -2.93
N PRO A 114 28.67 1.81 -3.44
CA PRO A 114 28.39 3.00 -4.26
C PRO A 114 27.41 2.72 -5.40
N ALA A 115 27.60 1.61 -6.13
CA ALA A 115 26.70 1.22 -7.22
C ALA A 115 25.26 0.95 -6.73
N THR A 116 25.09 0.29 -5.58
CA THR A 116 23.74 0.05 -5.03
C THR A 116 23.08 1.32 -4.52
N ARG A 117 23.86 2.25 -3.93
CA ARG A 117 23.34 3.53 -3.45
C ARG A 117 22.82 4.37 -4.61
N GLU A 118 23.62 4.50 -5.66
CA GLU A 118 23.24 5.20 -6.89
C GLU A 118 22.00 4.59 -7.53
N LEU A 119 21.95 3.25 -7.61
CA LEU A 119 20.82 2.55 -8.21
C LEU A 119 19.50 2.79 -7.44
N LEU A 120 19.54 2.76 -6.11
CA LEU A 120 18.36 3.04 -5.27
C LEU A 120 17.96 4.52 -5.35
N ALA A 121 18.94 5.44 -5.35
CA ALA A 121 18.72 6.87 -5.52
C ALA A 121 18.03 7.19 -6.85
N GLN A 122 18.51 6.58 -7.95
CA GLN A 122 17.91 6.70 -9.28
C GLN A 122 16.50 6.11 -9.32
N HIS A 123 16.27 4.94 -8.73
CA HIS A 123 14.94 4.31 -8.70
C HIS A 123 13.88 5.20 -8.04
N PHE A 124 14.25 5.86 -6.94
CA PHE A 124 13.35 6.73 -6.19
C PHE A 124 13.41 8.20 -6.61
N ASN A 125 14.27 8.54 -7.58
CA ASN A 125 14.48 9.92 -8.06
C ASN A 125 14.79 10.91 -6.92
N VAL A 126 15.67 10.52 -6.01
CA VAL A 126 16.16 11.34 -4.89
C VAL A 126 17.68 11.33 -4.87
N PRO A 127 18.35 12.37 -4.38
CA PRO A 127 19.80 12.36 -4.30
C PRO A 127 20.30 11.35 -3.26
N GLU A 128 21.45 10.72 -3.55
CA GLU A 128 21.99 9.62 -2.75
C GLU A 128 22.16 9.96 -1.27
N HIS A 129 22.60 11.19 -0.98
CA HIS A 129 22.86 11.67 0.37
C HIS A 129 21.60 11.84 1.23
N GLU A 130 20.40 11.84 0.63
CA GLU A 130 19.14 11.81 1.38
C GLU A 130 18.81 10.39 1.89
N LEU A 131 19.24 9.36 1.16
CA LEU A 131 18.99 7.96 1.52
C LEU A 131 20.10 7.39 2.39
N PHE A 132 21.35 7.75 2.10
CA PHE A 132 22.54 7.17 2.73
C PHE A 132 23.43 8.23 3.38
N ASP A 133 24.15 7.82 4.43
CA ASP A 133 25.24 8.60 5.00
C ASP A 133 26.55 8.40 4.21
N PRO A 134 27.62 9.18 4.50
CA PRO A 134 28.90 9.04 3.80
C PRO A 134 29.57 7.66 3.95
N GLU A 135 29.23 6.91 5.00
CA GLU A 135 29.75 5.55 5.27
C GLU A 135 28.98 4.46 4.51
N GLY A 136 27.83 4.83 3.93
CA GLY A 136 26.96 3.98 3.11
C GLY A 136 25.84 3.30 3.88
N TYR A 137 25.55 3.71 5.12
CA TYR A 137 24.39 3.22 5.87
C TYR A 137 23.14 4.03 5.52
N ALA A 138 21.98 3.38 5.56
CA ALA A 138 20.71 4.06 5.33
C ALA A 138 20.42 5.02 6.49
N ARG A 139 20.08 6.27 6.16
CA ARG A 139 19.74 7.31 7.16
C ARG A 139 18.48 6.93 7.94
N LYS A 140 18.46 7.26 9.23
CA LYS A 140 17.31 7.00 10.10
C LYS A 140 16.07 7.79 9.67
N GLY A 141 14.89 7.18 9.82
CA GLY A 141 13.59 7.70 9.40
C GLY A 141 12.97 8.75 10.34
N GLY A 142 13.76 9.54 11.06
CA GLY A 142 13.24 10.51 12.05
C GLY A 142 14.00 11.83 12.09
N ASN A 143 13.26 12.92 11.88
CA ASN A 143 13.53 14.35 12.07
C ASN A 143 14.99 14.75 12.38
N GLU A 144 15.74 15.04 11.31
CA GLU A 144 16.69 16.15 11.29
C GLU A 144 16.07 17.27 10.44
#